data_AF-A0A2T0SY80-F1
#
_entry.id   AF-A0A2T0SY80-F1
#
_cell.length_a   1.000
_cell.length_b   1.000
_cell.length_c   1.000
_cell.angle_alpha   90.00
_cell.angle_beta   90.00
_cell.angle_gamma   90.00
#
_symmetry.space_group_name_H-M   'P 1'
#
loop_
_entity.id
_entity.type
_entity.pdbx_description
1 polymer ?
#
loop_
_entity_poly.entity_id
_entity_poly.type
_entity_poly.pdbx_seq_one_letter_code
_entity_poly.pdbx_strand_id
1 'polypeptide(L)'
;MNNRFKVRDWVILVADDDFILKKYYPSYQLKNVYQITELDKDSKWHLAVKGLNSETDLKPSNGYTHFWLESKNFELEDPFQTKVRLTLQQLQENG
;
A
#
# COMPACT_ATOMS: atom_id res chain seq x y z
N MET A 1 -16.53 -11.00 3.86
CA MET A 1 -15.22 -11.07 4.52
C MET A 1 -14.86 -9.67 5.03
N ASN A 2 -14.28 -9.55 6.22
CA ASN A 2 -13.82 -8.26 6.76
C ASN A 2 -12.45 -7.91 6.18
N ASN A 3 -12.22 -6.62 5.90
CA ASN A 3 -10.89 -6.15 5.53
C ASN A 3 -9.94 -6.41 6.71
N ARG A 4 -8.92 -7.24 6.51
CA ARG A 4 -7.95 -7.62 7.57
C ARG A 4 -6.91 -6.53 7.83
N PHE A 5 -6.81 -5.56 6.93
CA PHE A 5 -5.81 -4.49 6.96
C PHE A 5 -6.29 -3.29 7.76
N LYS A 6 -5.33 -2.52 8.27
CA LYS A 6 -5.51 -1.24 8.95
C LYS A 6 -4.57 -0.20 8.34
N VAL A 7 -4.97 1.07 8.43
CA VAL A 7 -4.09 2.18 8.08
C VAL A 7 -2.83 2.11 8.95
N ARG A 8 -1.67 2.37 8.33
CA ARG A 8 -0.30 2.19 8.87
C ARG A 8 0.23 0.77 8.96
N ASP A 9 -0.56 -0.26 8.61
CA ASP A 9 0.01 -1.60 8.45
C ASP A 9 1.07 -1.58 7.34
N TRP A 10 2.12 -2.37 7.55
CA TRP A 10 3.10 -2.68 6.51
C TRP A 10 2.64 -3.92 5.75
N VAL A 11 2.63 -3.82 4.43
CA VAL A 11 2.15 -4.87 3.55
C VAL A 11 3.15 -5.16 2.44
N ILE A 12 3.21 -6.41 2.04
CA ILE A 12 4.04 -6.91 0.95
C ILE A 12 3.14 -7.04 -0.28
N LEU A 13 3.55 -6.45 -1.41
CA LEU A 13 2.88 -6.67 -2.69
C LEU A 13 3.27 -8.06 -3.22
N VAL A 14 2.36 -9.03 -3.18
CA VAL A 14 2.64 -10.43 -3.53
C VAL A 14 2.16 -10.83 -4.92
N ALA A 15 1.22 -10.08 -5.50
CA ALA A 15 0.69 -10.31 -6.84
C ALA A 15 0.45 -8.98 -7.57
N ASP A 16 0.31 -9.03 -8.89
CA ASP A 16 0.04 -7.85 -9.73
C ASP A 16 -1.11 -8.09 -10.71
N ASP A 17 -2.10 -8.89 -10.31
CA ASP A 17 -3.27 -9.25 -11.12
C ASP A 17 -4.21 -8.06 -11.39
N ASP A 18 -3.87 -6.88 -10.88
CA ASP A 18 -4.63 -5.65 -11.01
C ASP A 18 -4.12 -4.81 -12.20
N PHE A 19 -5.03 -4.55 -13.14
CA PHE A 19 -4.78 -3.69 -14.29
C PHE A 19 -4.42 -2.26 -13.88
N ILE A 20 -5.01 -1.75 -12.80
CA ILE A 20 -4.72 -0.42 -12.26
C ILE A 20 -3.24 -0.33 -11.87
N LEU A 21 -2.76 -1.30 -11.10
CA LEU A 21 -1.37 -1.39 -10.67
C LEU A 21 -0.41 -1.35 -11.87
N LYS A 22 -0.66 -2.20 -12.88
CA LYS A 22 0.17 -2.29 -14.08
C LYS A 22 0.14 -1.04 -14.96
N LYS A 23 -1.02 -0.39 -15.05
CA LYS A 23 -1.20 0.75 -15.95
C LYS A 23 -0.77 2.09 -15.35
N TYR A 24 -1.08 2.31 -14.08
CA TYR A 24 -0.94 3.62 -13.44
C TYR A 24 0.25 3.72 -12.50
N TYR A 25 0.84 2.60 -12.08
CA TYR A 25 1.93 2.57 -11.11
C TYR A 25 3.16 1.81 -11.60
N PRO A 26 3.75 2.12 -12.78
CA PRO A 26 4.77 1.29 -13.44
C PRO A 26 6.08 1.11 -12.64
N SER A 27 6.29 1.89 -11.58
CA SER A 27 7.43 1.77 -10.66
C SER A 27 7.20 0.73 -9.54
N TYR A 28 6.04 0.04 -9.52
CA TYR A 28 5.78 -0.99 -8.51
C TYR A 28 6.81 -2.14 -8.60
N GLN A 29 7.04 -2.78 -7.46
CA GLN A 29 7.91 -3.95 -7.38
C GLN A 29 7.22 -5.04 -6.56
N LEU A 30 7.07 -6.24 -7.15
CA LEU A 30 6.64 -7.40 -6.41
C LEU A 30 7.62 -7.71 -5.27
N LYS A 31 7.08 -8.23 -4.18
CA LYS A 31 7.77 -8.52 -2.92
C LYS A 31 8.35 -7.29 -2.20
N ASN A 32 8.09 -6.08 -2.71
CA ASN A 32 8.42 -4.87 -1.98
C ASN A 32 7.39 -4.59 -0.89
N VAL A 33 7.83 -3.86 0.13
CA VAL A 33 7.04 -3.54 1.31
C VAL A 33 6.56 -2.09 1.23
N TYR A 34 5.27 -1.90 1.44
CA TYR A 34 4.61 -0.61 1.40
C TYR A 34 3.82 -0.38 2.69
N GLN A 35 3.62 0.89 3.06
CA GLN A 35 2.77 1.23 4.22
C GLN A 35 1.40 1.69 3.75
N ILE A 36 0.33 1.12 4.31
CA ILE A 36 -1.04 1.55 3.99
C ILE A 36 -1.27 2.97 4.50
N THR A 37 -1.70 3.85 3.59
CA THR A 37 -2.06 5.24 3.89
C THR A 37 -3.56 5.43 3.99
N GLU A 38 -4.33 4.68 3.20
CA GLU A 38 -5.79 4.78 3.18
C GLU A 38 -6.44 3.43 2.90
N LEU A 39 -7.66 3.26 3.41
CA LEU A 39 -8.54 2.13 3.10
C LEU A 39 -9.83 2.71 2.55
N ASP A 40 -10.31 2.16 1.43
CA ASP A 40 -11.57 2.58 0.83
C ASP A 40 -12.73 2.29 1.82
N LYS A 41 -13.51 3.32 2.13
CA LYS A 41 -14.63 3.22 3.09
C LYS A 41 -15.84 2.53 2.46
N ASP A 42 -15.96 2.62 1.14
CA ASP A 42 -17.06 2.06 0.37
C ASP A 42 -16.75 0.64 -0.11
N SER A 43 -15.46 0.28 -0.18
CA SER A 43 -14.99 -1.06 -0.52
C SER A 43 -13.97 -1.62 0.47
N LYS A 44 -14.31 -2.75 1.09
CA LYS A 44 -13.37 -3.51 1.95
C LYS A 44 -12.22 -4.17 1.18
N TRP A 45 -12.20 -4.02 -0.14
CA TRP A 45 -11.26 -4.72 -1.05
C TRP A 45 -10.20 -3.80 -1.63
N HIS A 46 -10.19 -2.53 -1.23
CA HIS A 46 -9.33 -1.52 -1.81
C HIS A 46 -8.51 -0.81 -0.75
N LEU A 47 -7.27 -0.51 -1.11
CA LEU A 47 -6.32 0.20 -0.25
C LEU A 47 -5.44 1.12 -1.09
N ALA A 48 -4.81 2.07 -0.39
CA ALA A 48 -3.78 2.93 -0.93
C ALA A 48 -2.52 2.79 -0.07
N VAL A 49 -1.36 2.85 -0.70
CA VAL A 49 -0.07 2.71 -0.02
C VAL A 49 0.89 3.86 -0.33
N LYS A 50 1.72 4.20 0.65
CA LYS A 50 2.80 5.17 0.52
C LYS A 50 3.82 4.69 -0.52
N GLY A 51 4.27 5.60 -1.37
CA GLY A 51 5.27 5.32 -2.41
C GLY A 51 4.71 4.81 -3.73
N LEU A 52 3.45 4.32 -3.75
CA LEU A 52 2.70 4.12 -4.99
C LEU A 52 1.67 5.24 -5.17
N ASN A 53 0.78 5.45 -4.19
CA ASN A 53 -0.39 6.30 -4.32
C ASN A 53 -0.19 7.80 -3.99
N SER A 54 1.01 8.40 -4.10
CA SER A 54 1.18 9.76 -3.54
C SER A 54 2.12 10.79 -4.18
N GLU A 55 2.73 10.64 -5.36
CA GLU A 55 3.64 11.71 -5.83
C GLU A 55 3.32 12.33 -7.21
N THR A 56 2.65 11.62 -8.11
CA THR A 56 2.30 12.15 -9.44
C THR A 56 0.99 11.60 -10.01
N ASP A 57 0.18 10.95 -9.16
CA ASP A 57 -0.96 10.15 -9.58
C ASP A 57 -1.90 10.88 -10.54
N LEU A 58 -2.14 10.24 -11.68
CA LEU A 58 -3.28 10.55 -12.52
C LEU A 58 -4.54 10.40 -11.68
N LYS A 59 -5.27 11.49 -11.50
CA LYS A 59 -6.53 11.48 -10.75
C LYS A 59 -7.61 10.82 -11.60
N PRO A 60 -8.36 9.86 -11.07
CA PRO A 60 -9.52 9.34 -11.78
C PRO A 60 -10.59 10.45 -11.94
N SER A 61 -11.35 10.39 -13.04
CA SER A 61 -12.35 11.42 -13.39
C SER A 61 -13.55 11.48 -12.44
N ASN A 62 -13.68 10.50 -11.55
CA ASN A 62 -14.76 10.34 -10.58
C ASN A 62 -14.50 11.06 -9.24
N GLY A 63 -13.47 11.89 -9.14
CA GLY A 63 -13.23 12.77 -7.99
C GLY A 63 -12.38 12.18 -6.86
N TYR A 64 -11.89 10.94 -6.98
CA TYR A 64 -10.89 10.41 -6.06
C TYR A 64 -9.52 11.03 -6.32
N THR A 65 -8.67 11.06 -5.30
CA THR A 65 -7.32 11.66 -5.38
C THR A 65 -6.27 10.73 -5.99
N HIS A 66 -6.55 9.42 -6.06
CA HIS A 66 -5.69 8.36 -6.60
C HIS A 66 -6.54 7.18 -7.08
N PHE A 67 -5.93 6.23 -7.80
CA PHE A 67 -6.57 4.96 -8.11
C PHE A 67 -6.38 3.96 -6.97
N TRP A 68 -7.45 3.30 -6.57
CA TRP A 68 -7.42 2.26 -5.55
C TRP A 68 -6.74 0.99 -6.04
N LEU A 69 -5.98 0.33 -5.17
CA LEU A 69 -5.34 -0.96 -5.44
C LEU A 69 -6.14 -2.10 -4.81
N GLU A 70 -6.23 -3.23 -5.51
CA GLU A 70 -6.90 -4.41 -4.96
C GLU A 70 -6.13 -5.04 -3.79
N SER A 71 -6.78 -5.13 -2.63
CA SER A 71 -6.18 -5.63 -1.38
C SER A 71 -5.79 -7.10 -1.45
N LYS A 72 -6.34 -7.88 -2.40
CA LYS A 72 -5.98 -9.28 -2.65
C LYS A 72 -4.52 -9.46 -3.10
N ASN A 73 -3.93 -8.40 -3.66
CA ASN A 73 -2.55 -8.40 -4.13
C ASN A 73 -1.53 -8.21 -2.99
N PHE A 74 -2.01 -8.03 -1.75
CA PHE A 74 -1.20 -7.70 -0.61
C PHE A 74 -1.32 -8.73 0.53
N GLU A 75 -0.22 -8.88 1.26
CA GLU A 75 -0.15 -9.63 2.51
C GLU A 75 0.43 -8.75 3.61
N LEU A 76 0.07 -9.02 4.87
CA LEU A 76 0.70 -8.34 6.00
C LEU A 76 2.19 -8.72 6.06
N GLU A 77 3.06 -7.73 6.26
CA GLU A 77 4.46 -8.00 6.59
C GLU A 77 4.53 -8.78 7.92
N ASP A 78 5.52 -9.65 8.03
CA ASP A 78 5.78 -10.37 9.27
C ASP A 78 5.99 -9.37 10.44
N PRO A 79 5.37 -9.58 11.61
CA PRO A 79 5.45 -8.65 12.73
C PRO A 79 6.86 -8.40 13.25
N PHE A 80 7.75 -9.40 13.18
CA PHE A 80 9.15 -9.24 13.57
C PHE A 80 9.88 -8.33 12.58
N GLN A 81 9.69 -8.54 11.27
CA GLN A 81 10.23 -7.65 10.23
C GLN A 81 9.71 -6.21 10.37
N THR A 82 8.41 -6.06 10.64
CA THR A 82 7.79 -4.76 10.90
C THR A 82 8.46 -4.05 12.08
N LYS A 83 8.71 -4.78 13.18
CA LYS A 83 9.37 -4.22 14.37
C LYS A 83 10.80 -3.78 14.06
N VAL A 84 11.58 -4.61 13.35
CA VAL A 84 12.93 -4.26 12.91
C VAL A 84 12.92 -2.98 12.08
N ARG A 85 12.01 -2.88 11.11
CA ARG A 85 11.85 -1.69 10.25
C ARG A 85 11.57 -0.43 11.06
N LEU A 86 10.61 -0.47 11.97
CA LEU A 86 10.25 0.68 12.81
C LEU A 86 11.42 1.09 13.73
N THR A 87 12.15 0.13 14.30
CA THR A 87 13.34 0.42 15.11
C THR A 87 14.44 1.09 14.27
N LEU A 88 14.71 0.61 13.05
CA LEU A 88 15.69 1.23 12.16
C LEU A 88 15.30 2.67 11.77
N GLN A 89 14.02 2.93 11.48
CA GLN A 89 13.52 4.27 11.20
C GLN A 89 13.72 5.22 12.39
N GLN A 90 13.38 4.77 13.60
CA GLN A 90 13.59 5.56 14.83
C GLN A 90 15.06 5.88 15.08
N LEU A 91 15.97 4.96 14.80
CA LEU A 91 17.41 5.21 14.94
C LEU A 91 17.92 6.24 13.92
N GLN A 92 17.38 6.24 12.70
CA GLN A 92 17.72 7.22 11.67
C GLN A 92 17.17 8.62 11.95
N GLU A 93 16.01 8.72 12.60
CA GLU A 93 15.40 10.01 12.94
C GLU A 93 16.02 10.69 14.17
N ASN A 94 16.70 9.91 15.03
CA ASN A 94 17.32 10.40 16.28
C ASN A 94 18.86 10.56 16.19
N GLY A 95 19.46 10.30 15.03
CA GLY A 95 20.91 10.45 14.79
C GLY A 95 21.19 11.66 13.91
#